data_AF-A0A968CEG9-F1
#
_entry.id   AF-A0A968CEG9-F1
#
_cell.length_a   1.000
_cell.length_b   1.000
_cell.length_c   1.000
_cell.angle_alpha   90.00
_cell.angle_beta   90.00
_cell.angle_gamma   90.00
#
_symmetry.space_group_name_H-M   'P 1'
#
loop_
_entity.id
_entity.type
_entity.pdbx_description
1 polymer ?
#
loop_
_entity_poly.entity_id
_entity_poly.type
_entity_poly.pdbx_seq_one_letter_code
_entity_poly.pdbx_strand_id
1 'polypeptide(L)'
;MVWADEFDDPAGTPPNPANWGYEIGDGTVNGIPGWGNSELQYYTDDPDNAATDGNGNLVITAQEHGGGLECWYGPCEYTSARLVSKHRAEFA
;
A
#
# COMPACT_ATOMS: atom_id res chain seq x y z
N MET A 1 1.59 -7.40 -25.03
CA MET A 1 1.56 -7.02 -23.61
C MET A 1 2.48 -5.82 -23.45
N VAL A 2 1.98 -4.72 -22.89
CA VAL A 2 2.75 -3.46 -22.78
C VAL A 2 3.44 -3.29 -21.42
N TRP A 3 2.95 -3.98 -20.38
CA TRP A 3 3.60 -4.07 -19.07
C TRP A 3 2.98 -5.17 -18.21
N ALA A 4 3.79 -5.68 -17.29
CA ALA A 4 3.41 -6.62 -16.25
C ALA A 4 4.45 -6.56 -15.11
N ASP A 5 4.05 -7.01 -13.94
CA ASP A 5 4.92 -7.31 -12.81
C ASP A 5 4.47 -8.67 -12.27
N GLU A 6 5.38 -9.64 -12.25
CA GLU A 6 5.07 -11.04 -11.96
C GLU A 6 5.28 -11.39 -10.47
N PHE A 7 5.89 -10.49 -9.69
CA PHE A 7 6.10 -10.66 -8.24
C PHE A 7 6.88 -11.93 -7.83
N ASP A 8 7.82 -12.35 -8.68
CA ASP A 8 8.68 -13.53 -8.46
C ASP A 8 9.84 -13.31 -7.47
N ASP A 9 9.91 -12.14 -6.84
CA ASP A 9 10.96 -11.82 -5.86
C ASP A 9 10.85 -12.68 -4.58
N PRO A 10 11.95 -12.93 -3.86
CA PRO A 10 11.94 -13.71 -2.62
C PRO A 10 10.93 -13.19 -1.59
N ALA A 11 10.34 -14.09 -0.80
CA ALA A 11 9.36 -13.73 0.23
C ALA A 11 9.84 -12.59 1.14
N GLY A 12 8.95 -11.63 1.41
CA GLY A 12 9.26 -10.42 2.20
C GLY A 12 9.89 -9.28 1.39
N THR A 13 10.03 -9.43 0.07
CA THR A 13 10.54 -8.35 -0.79
C THR A 13 9.44 -7.32 -1.06
N PRO A 14 9.66 -6.01 -0.84
CA PRO A 14 8.66 -4.99 -1.13
C PRO A 14 8.39 -4.85 -2.63
N PRO A 15 7.20 -4.35 -3.03
CA PRO A 15 6.90 -3.96 -4.40
C PRO A 15 8.01 -3.16 -5.07
N ASN A 16 8.38 -3.55 -6.30
CA ASN A 16 9.46 -2.92 -7.03
C ASN A 16 9.18 -1.41 -7.23
N PRO A 17 10.04 -0.50 -6.71
CA PRO A 17 9.80 0.94 -6.76
C PRO A 17 9.87 1.55 -8.18
N ALA A 18 10.42 0.81 -9.15
CA ALA A 18 10.38 1.19 -10.56
C ALA A 18 8.98 1.01 -11.18
N ASN A 19 8.15 0.14 -10.57
CA ASN A 19 6.81 -0.23 -11.03
C ASN A 19 5.71 0.38 -10.16
N TRP A 20 5.95 0.50 -8.84
CA TRP A 20 4.95 0.86 -7.85
C TRP A 20 5.38 2.07 -7.00
N GLY A 21 4.44 2.96 -6.73
CA GLY A 21 4.51 3.97 -5.68
C GLY A 21 3.45 3.71 -4.61
N TYR A 22 3.62 4.30 -3.42
CA TYR A 22 2.70 4.16 -2.30
C TYR A 22 1.87 5.43 -2.10
N GLU A 23 0.58 5.27 -1.82
CA GLU A 23 -0.27 6.33 -1.29
C GLU A 23 -0.31 6.21 0.24
N ILE A 24 0.50 7.02 0.92
CA ILE A 24 0.70 6.94 2.38
C ILE A 24 -0.37 7.72 3.12
N GLY A 25 -0.84 7.16 4.23
CA GLY A 25 -1.80 7.75 5.14
C GLY A 25 -3.24 7.34 4.90
N ASP A 26 -4.15 8.14 5.42
CA ASP A 26 -5.59 7.88 5.47
C ASP A 26 -6.38 8.75 4.47
N GLY A 27 -5.67 9.39 3.53
CA GLY A 27 -6.24 10.27 2.52
C GLY A 27 -6.43 11.72 2.99
N THR A 28 -6.21 12.02 4.28
CA THR A 28 -6.35 13.37 4.83
C THR A 28 -5.43 14.38 4.14
N VAL A 29 -4.18 13.99 3.85
CA VAL A 29 -3.22 14.86 3.13
C VAL A 29 -3.65 15.19 1.70
N ASN A 30 -4.51 14.36 1.12
CA ASN A 30 -5.09 14.56 -0.22
C ASN A 30 -6.47 15.23 -0.17
N GLY A 31 -6.92 15.68 1.01
CA GLY A 31 -8.24 16.30 1.19
C GLY A 31 -9.41 15.32 1.11
N ILE A 32 -9.14 14.02 1.19
CA ILE A 32 -10.12 12.92 1.12
C ILE A 32 -9.95 11.99 2.32
N PRO A 33 -10.19 12.47 3.55
CA PRO A 33 -10.06 11.64 4.75
C PRO A 33 -10.89 10.37 4.66
N GLY A 34 -10.32 9.25 5.10
CA GLY A 34 -10.89 7.91 4.94
C GLY A 34 -11.00 7.49 3.48
N TRP A 35 -10.10 8.02 2.63
CA TRP A 35 -10.00 7.77 1.19
C TRP A 35 -11.32 7.85 0.39
N GLY A 36 -12.30 8.60 0.91
CA GLY A 36 -13.59 8.86 0.26
C GLY A 36 -14.69 7.83 0.53
N ASN A 37 -14.43 6.78 1.31
CA ASN A 37 -15.38 5.72 1.64
C ASN A 37 -15.31 5.27 3.11
N SER A 38 -14.75 6.11 3.98
CA SER A 38 -14.56 5.82 5.41
C SER A 38 -13.67 4.59 5.66
N GLU A 39 -12.64 4.39 4.84
CA GLU A 39 -11.57 3.42 5.09
C GLU A 39 -10.93 3.67 6.46
N LEU A 40 -10.68 2.59 7.21
CA LEU A 40 -10.10 2.63 8.56
C LEU A 40 -8.57 2.47 8.54
N GLN A 41 -8.02 2.01 7.42
CA GLN A 41 -6.61 1.72 7.30
C GLN A 41 -5.81 3.01 7.12
N TYR A 42 -4.73 3.14 7.88
CA TYR A 42 -3.63 4.02 7.53
C TYR A 42 -2.70 3.27 6.58
N TYR A 43 -2.55 3.74 5.35
CA TYR A 43 -1.68 3.07 4.38
C TYR A 43 -0.21 3.41 4.62
N THR A 44 0.65 2.39 4.56
CA THR A 44 2.10 2.50 4.79
C THR A 44 2.89 1.94 3.61
N ASP A 45 4.21 2.14 3.63
CA ASP A 45 5.20 1.47 2.79
C ASP A 45 5.96 0.36 3.53
N ASP A 46 5.43 -0.08 4.68
CA ASP A 46 6.04 -1.16 5.46
C ASP A 46 5.89 -2.51 4.72
N PRO A 47 6.96 -3.32 4.61
CA PRO A 47 6.88 -4.66 4.02
C PRO A 47 5.88 -5.59 4.72
N ASP A 48 5.56 -5.35 6.00
CA ASP A 48 4.49 -6.06 6.71
C ASP A 48 3.11 -5.82 6.05
N ASN A 49 2.92 -4.69 5.37
CA ASN A 49 1.70 -4.34 4.68
C ASN A 49 1.71 -4.68 3.18
N ALA A 50 2.87 -4.70 2.51
CA ALA A 50 3.00 -5.18 1.15
C ALA A 50 4.37 -5.81 0.87
N ALA A 51 4.37 -7.11 0.58
CA ALA A 51 5.57 -7.83 0.17
C ALA A 51 5.23 -9.08 -0.67
N THR A 52 6.20 -9.56 -1.46
CA THR A 52 6.05 -10.82 -2.18
C THR A 52 6.03 -12.01 -1.23
N ASP A 53 5.36 -13.10 -1.62
CA ASP A 53 5.30 -14.35 -0.85
C ASP A 53 6.39 -15.38 -1.25
N GLY A 54 7.18 -15.07 -2.29
CA GLY A 54 8.17 -15.98 -2.86
C GLY A 54 7.58 -17.09 -3.75
N ASN A 55 6.28 -17.06 -4.04
CA ASN A 55 5.56 -18.01 -4.89
C ASN A 55 4.89 -17.32 -6.10
N GLY A 56 5.43 -16.17 -6.52
CA GLY A 56 4.91 -15.40 -7.66
C GLY A 56 3.68 -14.57 -7.31
N ASN A 57 3.50 -14.18 -6.04
CA ASN A 57 2.39 -13.30 -5.64
C ASN A 57 2.90 -12.13 -4.82
N LEU A 58 2.26 -10.96 -5.03
CA LEU A 58 2.26 -9.88 -4.05
C LEU A 58 1.17 -10.11 -3.01
N VAL A 59 1.51 -9.96 -1.73
CA VAL A 59 0.56 -9.98 -0.62
C VAL A 59 0.36 -8.56 -0.11
N ILE A 60 -0.89 -8.11 -0.08
CA ILE A 60 -1.30 -6.87 0.59
C ILE A 60 -2.01 -7.27 1.89
N THR A 61 -1.43 -6.90 3.02
CA THR A 61 -1.91 -7.28 4.35
C THR A 61 -2.58 -6.09 5.01
N ALA A 62 -3.82 -6.28 5.46
CA ALA A 62 -4.45 -5.39 6.42
C ALA A 62 -4.28 -6.00 7.82
N GLN A 63 -3.77 -5.23 8.77
CA GLN A 63 -3.49 -5.71 10.12
C GLN A 63 -3.83 -4.67 11.19
N GLU A 64 -4.13 -5.15 12.39
CA GLU A 64 -4.28 -4.29 13.56
C GLU A 64 -2.95 -3.57 13.85
N HIS A 65 -3.04 -2.31 14.22
CA HIS A 65 -1.90 -1.48 14.56
C HIS A 65 -1.99 -1.05 16.02
N GLY A 66 -0.90 -1.22 16.76
CA GLY A 66 -0.83 -0.98 18.20
C GLY A 66 -0.85 0.49 18.63
N GLY A 67 -1.23 1.41 17.74
CA GLY A 67 -1.27 2.85 17.97
C GLY A 67 0.04 3.58 17.64
N GLY A 68 0.00 4.92 17.72
CA GLY A 68 1.11 5.81 17.35
C GLY A 68 0.92 6.52 16.01
N LEU A 69 -0.11 6.13 15.26
CA LEU A 69 -0.59 6.82 14.07
C LEU A 69 -1.93 7.50 14.37
N GLU A 70 -2.15 8.66 13.76
CA GLU A 70 -3.40 9.41 13.82
C GLU A 70 -4.12 9.35 12.48
N CYS A 71 -5.40 9.00 12.53
CA CYS A 71 -6.31 8.85 11.41
C CYS A 71 -7.43 9.89 11.53
N TRP A 72 -8.22 10.03 10.47
CA TRP A 72 -9.34 10.97 10.40
C TRP A 72 -10.41 10.76 11.49
N TYR A 73 -10.43 9.58 12.12
CA TYR A 73 -11.35 9.22 13.19
C TYR A 73 -10.69 9.15 14.59
N GLY A 74 -9.42 9.55 14.72
CA GLY A 74 -8.63 9.46 15.96
C GLY A 74 -7.47 8.47 15.82
N PRO A 75 -7.03 7.82 16.92
CA PRO A 75 -5.93 6.85 16.86
C PRO A 75 -6.20 5.76 15.83
N CYS A 76 -5.27 5.54 14.91
CA CYS A 76 -5.41 4.51 13.89
C CYS A 76 -5.38 3.12 14.53
N GLU A 77 -6.33 2.28 14.12
CA GLU A 77 -6.45 0.90 14.61
C GLU A 77 -5.92 -0.12 13.60
N TYR A 78 -5.78 0.28 12.33
CA TYR A 78 -5.40 -0.62 11.25
C TYR A 78 -4.37 0.01 10.32
N THR A 79 -3.46 -0.81 9.80
CA THR A 79 -2.60 -0.45 8.66
C THR A 79 -2.80 -1.40 7.49
N SER A 80 -2.50 -0.92 6.29
CA SER A 80 -2.40 -1.73 5.08
C SER A 80 -1.51 -1.04 4.05
N ALA A 81 -1.56 -1.44 2.77
CA ALA A 81 -0.86 -0.79 1.68
C ALA A 81 -1.80 -0.37 0.56
N ARG A 82 -1.46 0.73 -0.11
CA ARG A 82 -2.16 1.23 -1.30
C ARG A 82 -1.11 1.59 -2.36
N LEU A 83 -1.10 0.82 -3.45
CA LEU A 83 -0.07 0.89 -4.49
C LEU A 83 -0.62 1.50 -5.78
N VAL A 84 0.20 2.31 -6.44
CA VAL A 84 -0.12 2.95 -7.72
C VAL A 84 1.02 2.80 -8.72
N SER A 85 0.69 2.50 -9.97
CA SER A 85 1.66 2.45 -11.09
C SER A 85 1.84 3.78 -11.82
N LYS A 86 1.10 4.81 -11.39
CA LYS A 86 1.11 6.16 -11.96
C LYS A 86 2.55 6.73 -11.98
N HIS A 87 2.98 7.30 -13.11
CA HIS A 87 4.34 7.83 -13.31
C HIS A 87 5.48 6.81 -13.15
N ARG A 88 5.15 5.51 -13.22
CA ARG A 88 6.10 4.40 -13.16
C ARG A 88 5.95 3.52 -14.40
N ALA A 89 4.72 3.10 -14.65
CA ALA A 89 4.33 2.30 -15.79
C ALA A 89 3.18 3.01 -16.52
N GLU A 90 3.51 3.77 -17.57
CA GLU A 90 2.55 4.53 -18.37
C GLU A 90 2.51 4.02 -19.81
N PHE A 91 1.31 3.95 -20.39
CA PHE A 91 1.08 3.47 -21.75
C PHE A 91 0.24 4.49 -22.52
N ALA A 92 0.65 4.77 -23.75
CA ALA A 92 -0.03 5.67 -24.68
C ALA A 92 -1.12 4.93 -25.48
#